data_AF-U2EWH0-F1
#
_entry.id   AF-U2EWH0-F1
#
_cell.length_a   1.000
_cell.length_b   1.000
_cell.length_c   1.000
_cell.angle_alpha   90.00
_cell.angle_beta   90.00
_cell.angle_gamma   90.00
#
_symmetry.space_group_name_H-M   'P 1'
#
loop_
_entity.id
_entity.type
_entity.pdbx_description
1 polymer ?
#
loop_
_entity_poly.entity_id
_entity_poly.type
_entity_poly.pdbx_seq_one_letter_code
_entity_poly.pdbx_strand_id
1 'polypeptide(L)'
;MRFMGDFLKNINWKHVLIMCIGNVFAGMGIGIFKLAGLGTDPFSGMNMAVADMIGMAYGNFQLIVNIVLLIIEIAFGRRFLGIGTVVNAVCLAYITTFFYNIYTGVLGLELVALPVRLVALCVGVVICCLGLSMYQMPDEGVAPYDSLSLIMTERWPKIPYFWHRMSNDVLCALICYLTGGVVGIGTLVTAFGLGPVIHFFNRVFTGKLLAWVDGE
;
A
#
# COMPACT_ATOMS: atom_id res chain seq x y z
N MET A 1 -27.42 0.63 13.52
CA MET A 1 -27.92 -0.18 12.39
C MET A 1 -28.36 0.64 11.15
N ARG A 2 -28.66 1.95 11.27
CA ARG A 2 -28.97 2.82 10.10
C ARG A 2 -27.76 3.20 9.21
N PHE A 3 -26.53 3.12 9.74
CA PHE A 3 -25.32 3.62 9.07
C PHE A 3 -24.82 2.74 7.91
N MET A 4 -25.11 1.43 7.93
CA MET A 4 -24.66 0.49 6.90
C MET A 4 -25.52 0.52 5.64
N GLY A 5 -26.75 1.07 5.73
CA GLY A 5 -27.68 1.21 4.60
C GLY A 5 -27.41 2.43 3.72
N ASP A 6 -26.79 3.47 4.26
CA ASP A 6 -26.35 4.65 3.48
C ASP A 6 -24.95 4.41 2.85
N PHE A 7 -24.17 3.48 3.40
CA PHE A 7 -22.84 3.06 2.92
C PHE A 7 -22.86 2.34 1.56
N LEU A 8 -23.95 1.62 1.24
CA LEU A 8 -24.11 0.86 0.00
C LEU A 8 -24.81 1.66 -1.12
N LYS A 9 -25.31 2.87 -0.82
CA LYS A 9 -26.35 3.50 -1.64
C LYS A 9 -25.82 4.38 -2.77
N ASN A 10 -24.54 4.73 -2.76
CA ASN A 10 -23.85 5.53 -3.78
C ASN A 10 -22.50 4.92 -4.19
N ILE A 11 -22.35 3.60 -4.17
CA ILE A 11 -21.12 2.96 -4.64
C ILE A 11 -21.06 3.08 -6.16
N ASN A 12 -20.07 3.81 -6.66
CA ASN A 12 -19.82 3.83 -8.09
C ASN A 12 -19.06 2.55 -8.44
N TRP A 13 -19.76 1.56 -8.99
CA TRP A 13 -19.16 0.26 -9.34
C TRP A 13 -17.93 0.40 -10.25
N LYS A 14 -17.88 1.46 -11.06
CA LYS A 14 -16.71 1.76 -11.90
C LYS A 14 -15.49 2.17 -11.07
N HIS A 15 -15.69 2.94 -10.00
CA HIS A 15 -14.64 3.36 -9.07
C HIS A 15 -14.10 2.17 -8.27
N VAL A 16 -14.98 1.28 -7.81
CA VAL A 16 -14.58 0.02 -7.16
C VAL A 16 -13.78 -0.88 -8.11
N LEU A 17 -14.15 -0.97 -9.39
CA LEU A 17 -13.37 -1.73 -10.37
C LEU A 17 -11.97 -1.13 -10.59
N ILE A 18 -11.86 0.19 -10.73
CA ILE A 18 -10.57 0.88 -10.85
C ILE A 18 -9.70 0.60 -9.62
N MET A 19 -10.28 0.66 -8.43
CA MET A 19 -9.58 0.39 -7.18
C MET A 19 -9.11 -1.07 -7.07
N CYS A 20 -9.94 -2.03 -7.47
CA CYS A 20 -9.54 -3.44 -7.54
C CYS A 20 -8.37 -3.66 -8.49
N ILE A 21 -8.40 -3.03 -9.67
CA ILE A 21 -7.30 -3.05 -10.63
C ILE A 21 -6.04 -2.39 -10.03
N GLY A 22 -6.22 -1.27 -9.33
CA GLY A 22 -5.14 -0.57 -8.62
C GLY A 22 -4.45 -1.46 -7.58
N ASN A 23 -5.23 -2.22 -6.80
CA ASN A 23 -4.68 -3.20 -5.84
C ASN A 23 -3.87 -4.31 -6.52
N VAL A 24 -4.27 -4.74 -7.72
CA VAL A 24 -3.49 -5.71 -8.51
C VAL A 24 -2.14 -5.14 -8.90
N PHE A 25 -2.10 -3.92 -9.43
CA PHE A 25 -0.85 -3.24 -9.78
C PHE A 25 0.01 -2.93 -8.55
N ALA A 26 -0.59 -2.47 -7.46
CA ALA A 26 0.13 -2.19 -6.22
C ALA A 26 0.79 -3.48 -5.67
N GLY A 27 0.03 -4.58 -5.59
CA GLY A 27 0.57 -5.86 -5.15
C GLY A 27 1.63 -6.44 -6.09
N MET A 28 1.49 -6.22 -7.40
CA MET A 28 2.52 -6.56 -8.39
C MET A 28 3.82 -5.80 -8.11
N GLY A 29 3.74 -4.47 -7.90
CA GLY A 29 4.90 -3.63 -7.59
C GLY A 29 5.59 -4.01 -6.28
N ILE A 30 4.82 -4.26 -5.21
CA ILE A 30 5.35 -4.72 -3.92
C ILE A 30 6.00 -6.11 -4.05
N GLY A 31 5.42 -7.00 -4.86
CA GLY A 31 6.01 -8.31 -5.17
C GLY A 31 7.38 -8.19 -5.85
N ILE A 32 7.52 -7.23 -6.78
CA ILE A 32 8.81 -6.91 -7.42
C ILE A 32 9.80 -6.33 -6.41
N PHE A 33 9.36 -5.48 -5.47
CA PHE A 33 10.23 -4.98 -4.40
C PHE A 33 10.77 -6.10 -3.52
N LYS A 34 9.92 -7.06 -3.15
CA LYS A 34 10.33 -8.23 -2.40
C LYS A 34 11.35 -9.07 -3.19
N LEU A 35 11.15 -9.22 -4.50
CA LEU A 35 12.08 -9.91 -5.39
C LEU A 35 13.44 -9.18 -5.52
N ALA A 36 13.41 -7.85 -5.61
CA ALA A 36 14.62 -7.04 -5.74
C ALA A 36 15.50 -7.10 -4.49
N GLY A 37 14.91 -7.29 -3.30
CA GLY A 37 15.65 -7.45 -2.05
C GLY A 37 16.53 -6.24 -1.70
N LEU A 38 16.19 -5.06 -2.21
CA LEU A 38 16.92 -3.80 -1.96
C LEU A 38 16.24 -2.90 -0.92
N GLY A 39 15.16 -3.41 -0.31
CA GLY A 39 14.26 -2.68 0.59
C GLY A 39 13.00 -2.22 -0.12
N THR A 40 11.95 -1.98 0.68
CA THR A 40 10.60 -1.61 0.21
C THR A 40 10.12 -0.36 0.94
N ASP A 41 8.86 0.04 0.76
CA ASP A 41 8.23 1.02 1.64
C ASP A 41 8.28 0.56 3.13
N PRO A 42 8.31 1.50 4.09
CA PRO A 42 8.52 1.18 5.51
C PRO A 42 7.48 0.22 6.09
N PHE A 43 6.22 0.34 5.69
CA PHE A 43 5.13 -0.48 6.22
C PHE A 43 5.22 -1.93 5.74
N SER A 44 5.34 -2.16 4.42
CA SER A 44 5.56 -3.51 3.90
C SER A 44 6.90 -4.08 4.36
N GLY A 45 7.93 -3.25 4.48
CA GLY A 45 9.25 -3.68 4.95
C GLY A 45 9.21 -4.19 6.39
N MET A 46 8.53 -3.46 7.28
CA MET A 46 8.27 -3.90 8.66
C MET A 46 7.51 -5.23 8.67
N ASN A 47 6.43 -5.34 7.90
CA ASN A 47 5.62 -6.56 7.86
C ASN A 47 6.39 -7.75 7.31
N MET A 48 7.23 -7.57 6.29
CA MET A 48 8.12 -8.63 5.77
C MET A 48 9.14 -9.06 6.82
N ALA A 49 9.83 -8.11 7.44
CA ALA A 49 10.88 -8.40 8.40
C ALA A 49 10.36 -9.11 9.65
N VAL A 50 9.24 -8.64 10.21
CA VAL A 50 8.61 -9.29 11.37
C VAL A 50 8.07 -10.66 10.98
N ALA A 51 7.44 -10.81 9.81
CA ALA A 51 6.93 -12.09 9.33
C ALA A 51 8.05 -13.13 9.18
N ASP A 52 9.19 -12.74 8.61
CA ASP A 52 10.37 -13.61 8.48
C ASP A 52 10.96 -13.98 9.85
N MET A 53 11.01 -13.03 10.80
CA MET A 53 11.49 -13.29 12.17
C MET A 53 10.64 -14.32 12.92
N ILE A 54 9.31 -14.29 12.73
CA ILE A 54 8.38 -15.22 13.40
C ILE A 54 8.10 -16.49 12.58
N GLY A 55 8.69 -16.63 11.38
CA GLY A 55 8.48 -17.76 10.49
C GLY A 55 7.06 -17.85 9.89
N MET A 56 6.37 -16.72 9.76
CA MET A 56 5.02 -16.64 9.20
C MET A 56 5.04 -16.16 7.75
N ALA A 57 4.10 -16.63 6.93
CA ALA A 57 3.93 -16.10 5.59
C ALA A 57 3.58 -14.59 5.65
N TYR A 58 4.32 -13.78 4.88
CA TYR A 58 4.10 -12.32 4.77
C TYR A 58 2.62 -11.95 4.59
N GLY A 59 1.90 -12.62 3.68
CA GLY A 59 0.50 -12.33 3.44
C GLY A 59 -0.40 -12.50 4.67
N ASN A 60 -0.15 -13.52 5.49
CA ASN A 60 -0.90 -13.76 6.72
C ASN A 60 -0.58 -12.73 7.80
N PHE A 61 0.70 -12.40 7.97
CA PHE A 61 1.12 -11.42 8.96
C PHE A 61 0.60 -10.02 8.62
N GLN A 62 0.75 -9.61 7.36
CA GLN A 62 0.22 -8.35 6.84
C GLN A 62 -1.29 -8.25 7.05
N LEU A 63 -2.04 -9.34 6.84
CA LEU A 63 -3.47 -9.39 7.07
C LEU A 63 -3.82 -9.22 8.56
N ILE A 64 -3.07 -9.85 9.47
CA ILE A 64 -3.26 -9.67 10.92
C ILE A 64 -3.03 -8.21 11.31
N VAL A 65 -1.93 -7.59 10.85
CA VAL A 65 -1.64 -6.18 11.13
C VAL A 65 -2.74 -5.28 10.55
N ASN A 66 -3.19 -5.53 9.32
CA ASN A 66 -4.28 -4.79 8.72
C ASN A 66 -5.60 -4.95 9.49
N ILE A 67 -5.92 -6.13 10.01
CA ILE A 67 -7.10 -6.33 10.87
C ILE A 67 -6.98 -5.48 12.15
N VAL A 68 -5.81 -5.46 12.79
CA VAL A 68 -5.58 -4.64 13.98
C VAL A 68 -5.76 -3.16 13.66
N LEU A 69 -5.19 -2.68 12.56
CA LEU A 69 -5.36 -1.30 12.10
C LEU A 69 -6.82 -0.96 11.78
N LEU A 70 -7.54 -1.89 11.14
CA LEU A 70 -8.95 -1.73 10.80
C LEU A 70 -9.82 -1.67 12.07
N ILE A 71 -9.51 -2.44 13.13
CA ILE A 71 -10.19 -2.33 14.43
C ILE A 71 -9.97 -0.94 15.05
N ILE A 72 -8.74 -0.42 15.01
CA ILE A 72 -8.41 0.93 15.48
C ILE A 72 -9.19 1.98 14.67
N GLU A 73 -9.25 1.80 13.35
CA GLU A 73 -10.00 2.68 12.45
C GLU A 73 -11.51 2.64 12.73
N ILE A 74 -12.09 1.46 12.99
CA ILE A 74 -13.48 1.32 13.45
C ILE A 74 -13.69 2.00 14.81
N ALA A 75 -12.71 2.00 15.70
CA ALA A 75 -12.84 2.62 17.01
C ALA A 75 -12.73 4.16 16.96
N PHE A 76 -11.80 4.70 16.16
CA PHE A 76 -11.39 6.10 16.21
C PHE A 76 -11.65 6.91 14.93
N GLY A 77 -11.89 6.26 13.80
CA GLY A 77 -11.89 6.89 12.46
C GLY A 77 -12.97 6.35 11.53
N ARG A 78 -14.16 6.00 12.04
CA ARG A 78 -15.25 5.35 11.28
C ARG A 78 -15.65 6.04 9.97
N ARG A 79 -15.33 7.33 9.82
CA ARG A 79 -15.59 8.11 8.60
C ARG A 79 -14.66 7.76 7.42
N PHE A 80 -13.49 7.18 7.68
CA PHE A 80 -12.51 6.80 6.66
C PHE A 80 -12.71 5.38 6.11
N LEU A 81 -13.55 4.60 6.79
CA LEU A 81 -13.90 3.26 6.37
C LEU A 81 -14.70 3.33 5.07
N GLY A 82 -14.18 2.66 4.05
CA GLY A 82 -14.88 2.37 2.81
C GLY A 82 -14.79 0.88 2.46
N ILE A 83 -15.46 0.46 1.39
CA ILE A 83 -15.26 -0.88 0.82
C ILE A 83 -13.80 -1.06 0.42
N GLY A 84 -13.17 0.02 -0.06
CA GLY A 84 -11.77 0.02 -0.44
C GLY A 84 -10.80 -0.28 0.68
N THR A 85 -11.10 0.17 1.90
CA THR A 85 -10.31 -0.12 3.09
C THR A 85 -10.25 -1.63 3.36
N VAL A 86 -11.40 -2.32 3.30
CA VAL A 86 -11.50 -3.76 3.56
C VAL A 86 -10.85 -4.56 2.43
N VAL A 87 -11.14 -4.19 1.17
CA VAL A 87 -10.57 -4.86 0.00
C VAL A 87 -9.05 -4.70 0.00
N ASN A 88 -8.51 -3.52 0.29
CA ASN A 88 -7.06 -3.31 0.37
C ASN A 88 -6.45 -4.10 1.54
N ALA A 89 -7.06 -4.00 2.73
CA ALA A 89 -6.60 -4.70 3.94
C ALA A 89 -6.41 -6.21 3.73
N VAL A 90 -7.32 -6.84 2.98
CA VAL A 90 -7.32 -8.28 2.74
C VAL A 90 -6.63 -8.64 1.42
N CYS A 91 -7.05 -8.06 0.30
CA CYS A 91 -6.62 -8.48 -1.03
C CYS A 91 -5.18 -8.11 -1.33
N LEU A 92 -4.68 -6.94 -0.90
CA LEU A 92 -3.34 -6.48 -1.29
C LEU A 92 -2.24 -7.46 -0.80
N ALA A 93 -2.38 -7.97 0.42
CA ALA A 93 -1.44 -8.93 1.01
C ALA A 93 -1.37 -10.24 0.22
N TYR A 94 -2.53 -10.78 -0.17
CA TYR A 94 -2.62 -12.01 -0.96
C TYR A 94 -2.17 -11.81 -2.40
N ILE A 95 -2.55 -10.70 -3.04
CA ILE A 95 -2.10 -10.34 -4.40
C ILE A 95 -0.58 -10.23 -4.43
N THR A 96 0.02 -9.54 -3.46
CA THR A 96 1.48 -9.43 -3.35
C THR A 96 2.14 -10.80 -3.23
N THR A 97 1.59 -11.66 -2.36
CA THR A 97 2.11 -13.02 -2.16
C THR A 97 1.96 -13.88 -3.42
N PHE A 98 0.85 -13.74 -4.14
CA PHE A 98 0.58 -14.42 -5.40
C PHE A 98 1.59 -14.03 -6.48
N PHE A 99 1.81 -12.73 -6.72
CA PHE A 99 2.80 -12.27 -7.69
C PHE A 99 4.22 -12.67 -7.30
N TYR A 100 4.57 -12.55 -6.02
CA TYR A 100 5.87 -13.01 -5.53
C TYR A 100 6.10 -14.50 -5.81
N ASN A 101 5.10 -15.35 -5.55
CA ASN A 101 5.17 -16.79 -5.85
C ASN A 101 5.23 -17.07 -7.36
N ILE A 102 4.61 -16.26 -8.21
CA ILE A 102 4.76 -16.37 -9.67
C ILE A 102 6.20 -16.04 -10.07
N TYR A 103 6.77 -14.95 -9.57
CA TYR A 103 8.13 -14.53 -9.93
C TYR A 103 9.19 -15.54 -9.49
N THR A 104 9.07 -16.04 -8.27
CA THR A 104 10.04 -16.97 -7.69
C THR A 104 9.79 -18.42 -8.10
N GLY A 105 8.53 -18.86 -8.11
CA GLY A 105 8.17 -20.25 -8.36
C GLY A 105 7.97 -20.60 -9.83
N VAL A 106 7.29 -19.75 -10.60
CA VAL A 106 6.97 -20.03 -12.01
C VAL A 106 8.08 -19.54 -12.95
N LEU A 107 8.57 -18.32 -12.72
CA LEU A 107 9.62 -17.73 -13.55
C LEU A 107 11.04 -18.06 -13.07
N GLY A 108 11.20 -18.60 -11.85
CA GLY A 108 12.52 -18.92 -11.29
C GLY A 108 13.46 -17.72 -11.21
N LEU A 109 12.92 -16.50 -11.09
CA LEU A 109 13.71 -15.28 -11.17
C LEU A 109 14.50 -15.09 -9.88
N GLU A 110 15.77 -15.44 -9.90
CA GLU A 110 16.72 -15.03 -8.87
C GLU A 110 17.51 -13.81 -9.38
N LEU A 111 17.16 -12.64 -8.88
CA LEU A 111 17.91 -11.43 -9.19
C LEU A 111 19.21 -11.50 -8.37
N VAL A 112 20.32 -11.93 -8.98
CA VAL A 112 21.63 -11.98 -8.30
C VAL A 112 22.43 -10.71 -8.59
N ALA A 113 22.38 -10.22 -9.83
CA ALA A 113 23.13 -9.05 -10.26
C ALA A 113 22.50 -7.74 -9.75
N LEU A 114 23.31 -6.91 -9.08
CA LEU A 114 22.89 -5.62 -8.52
C LEU A 114 22.25 -4.66 -9.56
N PRO A 115 22.75 -4.55 -10.81
CA PRO A 115 22.09 -3.74 -11.84
C PRO A 115 20.67 -4.21 -12.16
N VAL A 116 20.44 -5.52 -12.19
CA VAL A 116 19.12 -6.10 -12.48
C VAL A 116 18.16 -5.85 -11.31
N ARG A 117 18.65 -5.95 -10.06
CA ARG A 117 17.87 -5.57 -8.86
C ARG A 117 17.48 -4.10 -8.87
N LEU A 118 18.37 -3.20 -9.30
CA LEU A 118 18.06 -1.77 -9.42
C LEU A 118 17.02 -1.49 -10.51
N VAL A 119 17.12 -2.14 -11.67
CA VAL A 119 16.10 -2.02 -12.72
C VAL A 119 14.76 -2.56 -12.22
N ALA A 120 14.75 -3.72 -11.56
CA ALA A 120 13.55 -4.29 -10.97
C ALA A 120 12.93 -3.34 -9.93
N LEU A 121 13.75 -2.73 -9.06
CA LEU A 121 13.31 -1.72 -8.12
C LEU A 121 12.62 -0.54 -8.84
N CYS A 122 13.27 0.05 -9.85
CA CYS A 122 12.69 1.17 -10.61
C CYS A 122 11.36 0.79 -11.27
N VAL A 123 11.28 -0.39 -11.89
CA VAL A 123 10.05 -0.90 -12.50
C VAL A 123 8.97 -1.11 -11.43
N GLY A 124 9.34 -1.69 -10.28
CA GLY A 124 8.48 -1.87 -9.12
C GLY A 124 7.92 -0.54 -8.59
N VAL A 125 8.73 0.52 -8.51
CA VAL A 125 8.28 1.87 -8.12
C VAL A 125 7.22 2.38 -9.07
N VAL A 126 7.44 2.28 -10.37
CA VAL A 126 6.49 2.80 -11.37
C VAL A 126 5.16 2.06 -11.31
N ILE A 127 5.21 0.72 -11.29
CA ILE A 127 4.02 -0.14 -11.21
C ILE A 127 3.28 0.07 -9.88
N CYS A 128 4.00 0.14 -8.77
CA CYS A 128 3.44 0.41 -7.46
C CYS A 128 2.76 1.78 -7.44
N CYS A 129 3.42 2.84 -7.90
CA CYS A 129 2.83 4.19 -7.93
C CYS A 129 1.56 4.28 -8.79
N LEU A 130 1.54 3.58 -9.93
CA LEU A 130 0.33 3.48 -10.76
C LEU A 130 -0.81 2.80 -9.99
N GLY A 131 -0.53 1.67 -9.34
CA GLY A 131 -1.51 0.97 -8.50
C GLY A 131 -2.00 1.80 -7.31
N LEU A 132 -1.06 2.46 -6.61
CA LEU A 132 -1.34 3.35 -5.48
C LEU A 132 -2.24 4.51 -5.92
N SER A 133 -1.94 5.13 -7.06
CA SER A 133 -2.76 6.18 -7.67
C SER A 133 -4.20 5.71 -7.96
N MET A 134 -4.34 4.55 -8.61
CA MET A 134 -5.64 4.01 -9.01
C MET A 134 -6.51 3.57 -7.83
N TYR A 135 -5.93 3.11 -6.70
CA TYR A 135 -6.74 2.79 -5.53
C TYR A 135 -7.06 4.02 -4.67
N GLN A 136 -6.18 5.03 -4.59
CA GLN A 136 -6.38 6.18 -3.69
C GLN A 136 -7.34 7.23 -4.24
N MET A 137 -7.31 7.50 -5.56
CA MET A 137 -8.12 8.58 -6.14
C MET A 137 -9.65 8.39 -6.13
N PRO A 138 -10.21 7.16 -6.27
CA PRO A 138 -11.66 6.99 -6.33
C PRO A 138 -12.40 7.27 -5.00
N ASP A 139 -11.70 7.60 -3.90
CA ASP A 139 -12.26 7.91 -2.57
C ASP A 139 -13.25 6.87 -2.01
N GLU A 140 -13.17 5.62 -2.49
CA GLU A 140 -14.01 4.48 -2.06
C GLU A 140 -13.56 3.89 -0.69
N GLY A 141 -12.73 4.63 0.05
CA GLY A 141 -12.13 4.25 1.33
C GLY A 141 -10.61 4.43 1.36
N VAL A 142 -10.09 4.79 2.54
CA VAL A 142 -8.66 5.00 2.75
C VAL A 142 -8.03 3.71 3.30
N ALA A 143 -6.80 3.37 2.89
CA ALA A 143 -6.12 2.18 3.39
C ALA A 143 -5.93 2.27 4.91
N PRO A 144 -6.06 1.18 5.70
CA PRO A 144 -6.01 1.26 7.16
C PRO A 144 -4.76 1.94 7.73
N TYR A 145 -3.61 1.72 7.06
CA TYR A 145 -2.35 2.37 7.39
C TYR A 145 -2.35 3.88 7.10
N ASP A 146 -2.95 4.28 5.98
CA ASP A 146 -3.09 5.69 5.61
C ASP A 146 -4.10 6.40 6.53
N SER A 147 -5.20 5.72 6.88
CA SER A 147 -6.21 6.18 7.83
C SER A 147 -5.62 6.44 9.21
N LEU A 148 -4.63 5.67 9.66
CA LEU A 148 -3.96 5.92 10.94
C LEU A 148 -3.29 7.30 10.99
N SER A 149 -2.65 7.71 9.89
CA SER A 149 -2.01 9.03 9.78
C SER A 149 -3.06 10.16 9.76
N LEU A 150 -4.21 9.93 9.13
CA LEU A 150 -5.34 10.86 9.12
C LEU A 150 -5.99 10.99 10.50
N ILE A 151 -6.24 9.88 11.19
CA ILE A 151 -6.81 9.86 12.55
C ILE A 151 -5.91 10.63 13.53
N MET A 152 -4.59 10.46 13.43
CA MET A 152 -3.64 11.22 14.26
C MET A 152 -3.71 12.72 13.97
N THR A 153 -3.84 13.10 12.70
CA THR A 153 -3.97 14.51 12.27
C THR A 153 -5.25 15.15 12.83
N GLU A 154 -6.36 14.40 12.85
CA GLU A 154 -7.62 14.89 13.43
C GLU A 154 -7.55 15.06 14.94
N ARG A 155 -6.81 14.18 15.61
CA ARG A 155 -6.64 14.23 17.06
C ARG A 155 -5.62 15.28 17.50
N TRP A 156 -4.64 15.59 16.65
CA TRP A 156 -3.63 16.63 16.85
C TRP A 156 -3.57 17.61 15.67
N PRO A 157 -4.58 18.48 15.51
CA PRO A 157 -4.68 19.38 14.36
C PRO A 157 -3.58 20.45 14.27
N LYS A 158 -2.76 20.59 15.32
CA LYS A 158 -1.61 21.50 15.34
C LYS A 158 -0.42 20.96 14.54
N ILE A 159 -0.40 19.67 14.22
CA ILE A 159 0.69 19.01 13.52
C ILE A 159 0.20 18.67 12.10
N PRO A 160 0.94 19.05 11.04
CA PRO A 160 0.58 18.70 9.66
C PRO A 160 0.54 17.18 9.44
N TYR A 161 -0.33 16.73 8.53
CA TYR A 161 -0.40 15.33 8.08
C TYR A 161 0.98 14.72 7.75
N PHE A 162 1.83 15.51 7.10
CA PHE A 162 3.19 15.10 6.73
C PHE A 162 4.01 14.57 7.91
N TRP A 163 3.92 15.21 9.09
CA TRP A 163 4.68 14.79 10.27
C TRP A 163 4.10 13.54 10.93
N HIS A 164 2.78 13.36 10.90
CA HIS A 164 2.14 12.12 11.36
C HIS A 164 2.49 10.94 10.46
N ARG A 165 2.47 11.16 9.15
CA ARG A 165 2.89 10.14 8.18
C ARG A 165 4.36 9.78 8.35
N MET A 166 5.23 10.77 8.44
CA MET A 166 6.67 10.58 8.60
C MET A 166 7.01 9.90 9.92
N SER A 167 6.34 10.21 11.03
CA SER A 167 6.61 9.52 12.30
C SER A 167 6.21 8.05 12.25
N ASN A 168 5.07 7.72 11.63
CA ASN A 168 4.63 6.35 11.45
C ASN A 168 5.57 5.56 10.53
N ASP A 169 6.01 6.18 9.43
CA ASP A 169 6.98 5.60 8.50
C ASP A 169 8.35 5.37 9.17
N VAL A 170 8.82 6.31 10.00
CA VAL A 170 10.06 6.17 10.78
C VAL A 170 9.94 5.05 11.82
N LEU A 171 8.81 4.93 12.51
CA LEU A 171 8.57 3.83 13.44
C LEU A 171 8.59 2.47 12.72
N CYS A 172 7.91 2.36 11.58
CA CYS A 172 7.91 1.13 10.78
C CYS A 172 9.33 0.79 10.27
N ALA A 173 10.07 1.78 9.76
CA ALA A 173 11.44 1.59 9.31
C ALA A 173 12.37 1.17 10.45
N LEU A 174 12.19 1.72 11.64
CA LEU A 174 12.97 1.38 12.82
C LEU A 174 12.68 -0.05 13.30
N ILE A 175 11.40 -0.46 13.33
CA ILE A 175 11.04 -1.86 13.62
C ILE A 175 11.65 -2.80 12.56
N CYS A 176 11.50 -2.46 11.28
CA CYS A 176 12.10 -3.22 10.18
C CYS A 176 13.61 -3.42 10.40
N TYR A 177 14.35 -2.35 10.68
CA TYR A 177 15.78 -2.40 10.95
C TYR A 177 16.13 -3.28 12.16
N LEU A 178 15.40 -3.14 13.28
CA LEU A 178 15.64 -3.93 14.49
C LEU A 178 15.33 -5.42 14.31
N THR A 179 14.36 -5.76 13.46
CA THR A 179 13.99 -7.15 13.14
C THR A 179 14.90 -7.78 12.08
N GLY A 180 15.95 -7.09 11.63
CA GLY A 180 16.86 -7.59 10.60
C GLY A 180 16.32 -7.47 9.17
N GLY A 181 15.30 -6.65 8.96
CA GLY A 181 14.73 -6.35 7.67
C GLY A 181 15.64 -5.51 6.78
N VAL A 182 15.40 -5.57 5.47
CA VAL A 182 16.20 -4.83 4.48
C VAL A 182 15.73 -3.38 4.42
N VAL A 183 16.45 -2.49 5.11
CA VAL A 183 16.35 -1.03 4.94
C VAL A 183 17.51 -0.57 4.07
N GLY A 184 17.27 -0.46 2.76
CA GLY A 184 18.30 -0.22 1.76
C GLY A 184 18.00 0.93 0.81
N ILE A 185 18.68 0.91 -0.34
CA ILE A 185 18.49 1.89 -1.42
C ILE A 185 17.02 1.91 -1.88
N GLY A 186 16.36 0.75 -1.89
CA GLY A 186 14.95 0.64 -2.24
C GLY A 186 14.05 1.45 -1.31
N THR A 187 14.30 1.42 0.00
CA THR A 187 13.54 2.19 1.00
C THR A 187 13.76 3.69 0.87
N LEU A 188 14.98 4.12 0.53
CA LEU A 188 15.24 5.54 0.23
C LEU A 188 14.53 5.98 -1.05
N VAL A 189 14.62 5.18 -2.11
CA VAL A 189 13.96 5.46 -3.38
C VAL A 189 12.45 5.49 -3.22
N THR A 190 11.84 4.61 -2.43
CA THR A 190 10.40 4.64 -2.17
C THR A 190 10.01 5.83 -1.29
N ALA A 191 10.78 6.14 -0.24
CA ALA A 191 10.50 7.27 0.64
C ALA A 191 10.47 8.63 -0.09
N PHE A 192 11.42 8.87 -1.00
CA PHE A 192 11.48 10.12 -1.78
C PHE A 192 10.71 10.05 -3.10
N GLY A 193 10.65 8.88 -3.74
CA GLY A 193 10.12 8.70 -5.09
C GLY A 193 8.61 8.45 -5.14
N LEU A 194 8.03 7.75 -4.16
CA LEU A 194 6.60 7.42 -4.21
C LEU A 194 5.72 8.67 -4.26
N GLY A 195 6.01 9.68 -3.43
CA GLY A 195 5.18 10.90 -3.34
C GLY A 195 5.03 11.64 -4.68
N PRO A 196 6.12 12.13 -5.30
CA PRO A 196 6.06 12.84 -6.58
C PRO A 196 5.52 12.00 -7.73
N VAL A 197 5.87 10.70 -7.78
CA VAL A 197 5.47 9.81 -8.86
C VAL A 197 3.98 9.45 -8.77
N ILE A 198 3.45 9.21 -7.56
CA ILE A 198 2.01 9.06 -7.35
C ILE A 198 1.28 10.34 -7.77
N HIS A 199 1.77 11.52 -7.38
CA HIS A 199 1.15 12.79 -7.78
C HIS A 199 1.13 12.99 -9.31
N PHE A 200 2.20 12.55 -10.00
CA PHE A 200 2.24 12.54 -11.45
C PHE A 200 1.17 11.62 -12.06
N PHE A 201 1.08 10.36 -11.60
CA PHE A 201 0.07 9.42 -12.08
C PHE A 201 -1.36 9.86 -11.77
N ASN A 202 -1.55 10.45 -10.60
CA ASN A 202 -2.81 11.06 -10.19
C ASN A 202 -3.28 12.09 -11.22
N ARG A 203 -2.40 13.01 -11.62
CA ARG A 203 -2.75 14.11 -12.54
C ARG A 203 -2.86 13.65 -14.00
N VAL A 204 -2.00 12.75 -14.44
CA VAL A 204 -1.86 12.40 -15.86
C VAL A 204 -2.76 11.24 -16.27
N PHE A 205 -2.88 10.22 -15.42
CA PHE A 205 -3.52 8.96 -15.76
C PHE A 205 -4.84 8.80 -15.01
N THR A 206 -4.79 8.66 -13.69
CA THR A 206 -5.95 8.25 -12.90
C THR A 206 -7.02 9.34 -12.85
N GLY A 207 -6.64 10.62 -12.74
CA GLY A 207 -7.59 11.73 -12.79
C GLY A 207 -8.33 11.82 -14.13
N LYS A 208 -7.65 11.54 -15.25
CA LYS A 208 -8.30 11.48 -16.58
C LYS A 208 -9.18 10.25 -16.74
N LEU A 209 -8.73 9.12 -16.20
CA LEU A 209 -9.47 7.87 -16.22
C LEU A 209 -10.78 8.00 -15.44
N LEU A 210 -10.74 8.64 -14.27
CA LEU A 210 -11.92 8.94 -13.46
C LEU A 210 -12.86 9.92 -14.17
N ALA A 211 -12.34 11.04 -14.69
CA ALA A 211 -13.14 11.99 -15.48
C ALA A 211 -13.87 11.30 -16.65
N TRP A 212 -13.16 10.44 -17.40
CA TRP A 212 -13.75 9.66 -18.48
C TRP A 212 -14.82 8.66 -17.99
N VAL A 213 -14.59 8.04 -16.84
CA VAL A 213 -15.51 7.06 -16.22
C VAL A 213 -16.78 7.73 -15.71
N ASP A 214 -16.67 8.94 -15.20
CA ASP A 214 -17.75 9.75 -14.66
C ASP A 214 -18.49 10.54 -15.76
N GLY A 215 -17.94 10.58 -16.97
CA GLY A 215 -18.59 11.12 -18.16
C GLY A 215 -18.39 12.63 -18.36
N GLU A 216 -17.31 13.19 -17.80
CA GLU A 216 -16.85 14.58 -18.02
C GLU A 216 -16.01 14.74 -19.29
#